data_AF-A0A952V3W8-F1
#
_entry.id   AF-A0A952V3W8-F1
#
_cell.length_a   1.000
_cell.length_b   1.000
_cell.length_c   1.000
_cell.angle_alpha   90.00
_cell.angle_beta   90.00
_cell.angle_gamma   90.00
#
_symmetry.space_group_name_H-M   'P 1'
#
loop_
_entity.id
_entity.type
_entity.pdbx_description
1 polymer ?
#
loop_
_entity_poly.entity_id
_entity_poly.type
_entity_poly.pdbx_seq_one_letter_code
_entity_poly.pdbx_strand_id
1 'polypeptide(L)'
;MSVPAFIKGPIPWAGWMHVACSVRGSAAIVALHVWLWAGIKRRRTVAINLARLPIGRASARRGLKTLEELGLVTVQRRPGRRAVITIVMRREP
;
A
#
# COMPACT_ATOMS: atom_id res chain seq x y z
N MET A 1 -25.32 11.69 0.38
CA MET A 1 -24.55 11.05 1.48
C MET A 1 -23.41 10.26 0.86
N SER A 2 -22.15 10.63 1.10
CA SER A 2 -21.00 9.88 0.56
C SER A 2 -20.86 8.58 1.36
N VAL A 3 -20.78 7.45 0.68
CA VAL A 3 -20.47 6.18 1.32
C VAL A 3 -19.11 6.30 2.01
N PRO A 4 -18.96 5.92 3.30
CA PRO A 4 -17.67 5.96 3.97
C PRO A 4 -16.66 5.07 3.22
N ALA A 5 -15.41 5.52 3.15
CA ALA A 5 -14.36 4.75 2.51
C ALA A 5 -13.99 3.55 3.39
N PHE A 6 -13.90 2.38 2.78
CA PHE A 6 -13.55 1.13 3.46
C PHE A 6 -12.51 0.37 2.66
N ILE A 7 -11.73 -0.46 3.35
CA ILE A 7 -10.77 -1.34 2.71
C ILE A 7 -11.51 -2.60 2.24
N LYS A 8 -11.45 -2.90 0.95
CA LYS A 8 -12.08 -4.10 0.39
C LYS A 8 -11.21 -5.33 0.64
N GLY A 9 -11.83 -6.39 1.13
CA GLY A 9 -11.23 -7.73 1.16
C GLY A 9 -11.38 -8.49 -0.17
N PRO A 10 -10.78 -9.69 -0.26
CA PRO A 10 -9.93 -10.33 0.75
C PRO A 10 -8.50 -9.76 0.73
N ILE A 11 -7.99 -9.40 1.90
CA ILE A 11 -6.58 -9.05 2.09
C ILE A 11 -5.91 -10.30 2.66
N PRO A 12 -4.90 -10.90 1.98
CA PRO A 12 -4.23 -12.10 2.51
C PRO A 12 -3.63 -11.79 3.89
N TRP A 13 -4.13 -12.44 4.94
CA TRP A 13 -3.86 -11.98 6.29
C TRP A 13 -2.45 -12.40 6.72
N ALA A 14 -2.17 -13.70 6.68
CA ALA A 14 -0.88 -14.25 7.10
C ALA A 14 0.26 -13.86 6.15
N GLY A 15 0.06 -14.05 4.84
CA GLY A 15 1.10 -13.86 3.84
C GLY A 15 1.39 -12.40 3.48
N TRP A 16 0.48 -11.47 3.78
CA TRP A 16 0.59 -10.09 3.30
C TRP A 16 0.44 -9.05 4.42
N MET A 17 -0.71 -8.99 5.08
CA MET A 17 -0.97 -7.96 6.10
C MET A 17 -0.07 -8.14 7.33
N HIS A 18 0.09 -9.36 7.83
CA HIS A 18 0.98 -9.65 8.95
C HIS A 18 2.42 -9.24 8.64
N VAL A 19 2.92 -9.56 7.44
CA VAL A 19 4.28 -9.17 6.99
C VAL A 19 4.43 -7.64 6.90
N ALA A 20 3.41 -6.92 6.43
CA ALA A 20 3.43 -5.45 6.41
C ALA A 20 3.45 -4.82 7.81
N CYS A 21 2.82 -5.50 8.78
CA CYS A 21 2.68 -5.05 10.17
C CYS A 21 3.83 -5.49 11.08
N SER A 22 4.62 -6.51 10.70
CA SER A 22 5.71 -7.03 11.53
C SER A 22 6.95 -6.13 11.56
N VAL A 23 7.03 -5.16 10.64
CA VAL A 23 8.13 -4.19 10.58
C VAL A 23 7.78 -2.90 11.31
N ARG A 24 8.74 -2.35 12.05
CA ARG A 24 8.58 -1.04 12.71
C ARG A 24 8.52 0.09 11.68
N GLY A 25 7.67 1.08 11.92
CA GLY A 25 7.63 2.32 11.14
C GLY A 25 6.31 2.52 10.43
N SER A 26 6.36 2.84 9.13
CA SER A 26 5.20 3.34 8.38
C SER A 26 4.68 2.37 7.30
N ALA A 27 5.26 1.17 7.20
CA ALA A 27 4.87 0.18 6.20
C ALA A 27 3.38 -0.18 6.33
N ALA A 28 2.89 -0.49 7.54
CA ALA A 28 1.49 -0.79 7.80
C ALA A 28 0.54 0.34 7.36
N ILE A 29 0.88 1.60 7.65
CA ILE A 29 0.05 2.76 7.26
C ILE A 29 -0.02 2.89 5.74
N VAL A 30 1.11 2.72 5.04
CA VAL A 30 1.18 2.75 3.57
C VAL A 30 0.39 1.56 3.00
N ALA A 31 0.51 0.39 3.60
CA ALA A 31 -0.16 -0.84 3.19
C ALA A 31 -1.70 -0.70 3.21
N LEU A 32 -2.25 -0.15 4.30
CA LEU A 32 -3.68 0.14 4.41
C LEU A 32 -4.16 1.10 3.32
N HIS A 33 -3.36 2.14 3.01
CA HIS A 33 -3.70 3.09 1.94
C HIS A 33 -3.63 2.45 0.55
N VAL A 34 -2.68 1.57 0.31
CA VAL A 34 -2.58 0.82 -0.95
C VAL A 34 -3.83 -0.04 -1.16
N TRP A 35 -4.24 -0.81 -0.15
CA TRP A 35 -5.44 -1.64 -0.23
C TRP A 35 -6.73 -0.81 -0.32
N LEU A 36 -6.82 0.32 0.38
CA LEU A 36 -7.94 1.26 0.26
C LEU A 36 -8.11 1.73 -1.19
N TRP A 37 -7.04 2.25 -1.80
CA TRP A 37 -7.10 2.74 -3.17
C TRP A 37 -7.33 1.63 -4.19
N ALA A 38 -6.74 0.44 -3.96
CA ALA A 38 -7.00 -0.73 -4.80
C ALA A 38 -8.49 -1.13 -4.78
N GLY A 39 -9.11 -1.11 -3.60
CA GLY A 39 -10.54 -1.38 -3.43
C GLY A 39 -11.44 -0.31 -4.06
N ILE A 40 -11.10 0.97 -3.91
CA ILE A 40 -11.81 2.09 -4.54
C ILE A 40 -11.72 2.00 -6.07
N LYS A 41 -10.53 1.74 -6.61
CA LYS A 41 -10.29 1.68 -8.06
C LYS A 41 -10.62 0.34 -8.69
N ARG A 42 -10.91 -0.68 -7.88
CA ARG A 42 -11.15 -2.07 -8.31
C ARG A 42 -10.00 -2.61 -9.17
N ARG A 43 -8.76 -2.25 -8.82
CA ARG A 43 -7.53 -2.62 -9.55
C ARG A 43 -6.38 -2.84 -8.57
N ARG A 44 -5.51 -3.80 -8.86
CA ARG A 44 -4.30 -4.08 -8.06
C ARG A 44 -3.16 -3.09 -8.29
N THR A 45 -3.19 -2.38 -9.41
CA THR A 45 -2.23 -1.33 -9.75
C THR A 45 -2.89 0.04 -9.58
N VAL A 46 -2.34 0.86 -8.69
CA VAL A 46 -2.89 2.16 -8.32
C VAL A 46 -1.80 3.23 -8.24
N ALA A 47 -2.12 4.43 -8.73
CA ALA A 47 -1.28 5.60 -8.55
C ALA A 47 -1.62 6.29 -7.22
N ILE A 48 -0.68 6.31 -6.27
CA ILE A 48 -0.91 6.89 -4.93
C ILE A 48 -0.14 8.19 -4.77
N ASN A 49 -0.82 9.21 -4.26
CA ASN A 49 -0.16 10.42 -3.80
C ASN A 49 0.30 10.23 -2.35
N LEU A 50 1.58 9.88 -2.16
CA LEU A 50 2.17 9.68 -0.83
C LEU A 50 2.09 10.90 0.09
N ALA A 51 1.95 12.11 -0.47
CA ALA A 51 1.82 13.33 0.33
C ALA A 51 0.43 13.50 0.96
N ARG A 52 -0.55 12.66 0.62
CA ARG A 52 -1.91 12.67 1.19
C ARG A 52 -2.09 11.66 2.33
N LEU A 53 -1.06 10.88 2.65
CA LEU A 53 -1.12 9.98 3.80
C LEU A 53 -1.05 10.80 5.10
N PRO A 54 -1.63 10.31 6.21
CA PRO A 54 -1.61 10.99 7.51
C PRO A 54 -0.24 10.92 8.21
N ILE A 55 0.85 10.81 7.44
CA ILE A 55 2.23 10.72 7.92
C ILE A 55 3.14 11.58 7.03
N GLY A 56 4.28 11.99 7.57
CA GLY A 56 5.25 12.79 6.82
C GLY A 56 5.72 12.11 5.54
N ARG A 57 5.96 12.89 4.47
CA ARG A 57 6.35 12.39 3.14
C ARG A 57 7.57 11.46 3.18
N ALA A 58 8.56 11.79 4.02
CA ALA A 58 9.75 10.95 4.18
C ALA A 58 9.41 9.58 4.79
N SER A 59 8.53 9.56 5.79
CA SER A 59 8.01 8.31 6.36
C SER A 59 7.21 7.53 5.32
N ALA A 60 6.27 8.16 4.61
CA ALA A 60 5.51 7.48 3.55
C ALA A 60 6.42 6.85 2.47
N ARG A 61 7.50 7.54 2.06
CA ARG A 61 8.50 7.00 1.14
C ARG A 61 9.25 5.81 1.72
N ARG A 62 9.68 5.89 2.99
CA ARG A 62 10.34 4.78 3.70
C ARG A 62 9.41 3.57 3.81
N GLY A 63 8.17 3.77 4.27
CA GLY A 63 7.17 2.70 4.36
C GLY A 63 6.91 2.04 3.00
N LEU A 64 6.78 2.83 1.93
CA LEU A 64 6.64 2.27 0.58
C LEU A 64 7.87 1.47 0.14
N LYS A 65 9.08 1.96 0.44
CA LYS A 65 10.33 1.25 0.16
C LYS A 65 10.37 -0.08 0.92
N THR A 66 10.01 -0.08 2.20
CA THR A 66 9.94 -1.30 3.01
C THR A 66 8.94 -2.31 2.44
N LEU A 67 7.76 -1.89 2.00
CA LEU A 67 6.81 -2.82 1.35
C LEU A 67 7.35 -3.43 0.05
N GLU A 68 8.13 -2.65 -0.71
CA GLU A 68 8.79 -3.12 -1.93
C GLU A 68 9.92 -4.11 -1.62
N GLU A 69 10.78 -3.79 -0.64
CA GLU A 69 11.84 -4.67 -0.13
C GLU A 69 11.28 -5.98 0.45
N LEU A 70 10.13 -5.90 1.15
CA LEU A 70 9.41 -7.07 1.63
C LEU A 70 8.72 -7.85 0.52
N GLY A 71 8.76 -7.42 -0.75
CA GLY A 71 8.12 -8.10 -1.89
C GLY A 71 6.59 -8.15 -1.79
N LEU A 72 5.97 -7.18 -1.12
CA LEU A 72 4.52 -7.05 -0.99
C LEU A 72 3.92 -6.18 -2.10
N VAL A 73 4.73 -5.28 -2.66
CA VAL A 73 4.37 -4.42 -3.79
C VAL A 73 5.54 -4.28 -4.77
N THR A 74 5.25 -3.91 -6.01
CA THR A 74 6.25 -3.35 -6.94
C THR A 74 5.94 -1.89 -7.20
N VAL A 75 6.95 -1.03 -7.34
CA VAL A 75 6.75 0.41 -7.49
C VAL A 75 7.42 0.96 -8.75
N GLN A 76 6.60 1.47 -9.69
CA GLN A 76 7.11 2.27 -10.80
C GLN A 76 7.17 3.74 -10.39
N ARG A 77 8.38 4.31 -10.39
CA ARG A 77 8.65 5.72 -10.10
C ARG A 77 9.03 6.43 -11.40
N ARG A 78 8.43 7.59 -11.67
CA ARG A 78 8.82 8.47 -12.78
C ARG A 78 8.96 9.92 -12.26
N PRO A 79 9.95 10.70 -12.72
CA PRO A 79 10.10 12.09 -12.32
C PRO A 79 8.80 12.89 -12.51
N GLY A 80 8.43 13.70 -11.52
CA GLY A 80 7.22 14.53 -11.54
C GLY A 80 5.88 13.79 -11.51
N ARG A 81 5.87 12.46 -11.39
CA ARG A 81 4.63 11.64 -11.39
C ARG A 81 4.41 10.96 -10.04
N ARG A 82 3.15 10.62 -9.78
CA ARG A 82 2.77 9.77 -8.63
C ARG A 82 3.40 8.39 -8.81
N ALA A 83 3.81 7.78 -7.69
CA ALA A 83 4.25 6.39 -7.70
C ALA A 83 3.08 5.50 -8.13
N VAL A 84 3.33 4.62 -9.10
CA VAL A 84 2.38 3.58 -9.52
C VAL A 84 2.76 2.31 -8.79
N ILE A 85 1.87 1.84 -7.94
CA ILE A 85 2.10 0.73 -7.01
C ILE A 85 1.24 -0.44 -7.45
N THR A 86 1.85 -1.61 -7.63
CA THR A 86 1.12 -2.87 -7.91
C THR A 86 1.23 -3.78 -6.70
N ILE A 87 0.09 -4.27 -6.21
CA ILE A 87 0.04 -5.26 -5.14
C ILE A 87 0.53 -6.62 -5.67
N VAL A 88 1.49 -7.22 -4.97
CA VAL A 88 1.94 -8.58 -5.21
C VAL A 88 1.14 -9.51 -4.30
N MET A 89 0.32 -10.37 -4.90
CA MET A 89 -0.43 -11.36 -4.14
C MET A 89 0.53 -12.45 -3.66
N ARG A 90 0.54 -12.69 -2.35
CA ARG A 90 1.24 -13.83 -1.76
C ARG A 90 0.25 -14.94 -1.48
N ARG A 91 0.67 -16.17 -1.73
CA ARG A 91 -0.10 -17.36 -1.37
C ARG A 91 -0.15 -17.42 0.15
N GLU A 92 -1.33 -17.71 0.70
CA GLU A 92 -1.43 -18.05 2.12
C GLU A 92 -0.83 -19.44 2.34
N PRO A 93 -0.12 -19.67 3.46
CA PRO A 93 0.29 -21.02 3.86
C PRO A 93 -0.93 -21.93 4.09
#